data_AF-A0A8I2B3B9-F1
#
_entry.id   AF-A0A8I2B3B9-F1
#
_cell.length_a   1.000
_cell.length_b   1.000
_cell.length_c   1.000
_cell.angle_alpha   90.00
_cell.angle_beta   90.00
_cell.angle_gamma   90.00
#
_symmetry.space_group_name_H-M   'P 1'
#
loop_
_entity.id
_entity.type
_entity.pdbx_description
1 polymer ?
#
loop_
_entity_poly.entity_id
_entity_poly.type
_entity_poly.pdbx_seq_one_letter_code
_entity_poly.pdbx_strand_id
1 'polypeptide(L)'
;MNEKRFLRWSKIRSRGQLHYVLFMSLIISISVTAGRLISQLLNDKYDSLALMIDGEITSIIFSFIITPLIVIVFWHYEETQYKKELFTRTKDKDKDKDN
;
A
#
# COMPACT_ATOMS: atom_id res chain seq x y z
N MET A 1 3.12 0.91 18.51
CA MET A 1 2.11 0.41 17.54
C MET A 1 0.99 -0.25 18.34
N ASN A 2 -0.30 -0.05 18.05
CA ASN A 2 -1.34 -0.70 18.86
C ASN A 2 -1.43 -2.22 18.58
N GLU A 3 -2.01 -2.98 19.51
CA GLU A 3 -2.06 -4.45 19.43
C GLU A 3 -2.77 -4.98 18.17
N LYS A 4 -3.91 -4.39 17.82
CA LYS A 4 -4.66 -4.76 16.61
C LYS A 4 -3.81 -4.56 15.34
N ARG A 5 -3.09 -3.43 15.21
CA ARG A 5 -2.18 -3.20 14.09
C ARG A 5 -1.01 -4.17 14.12
N PHE A 6 -0.43 -4.45 15.29
CA PHE A 6 0.69 -5.38 15.43
C PHE A 6 0.34 -6.78 14.92
N LEU A 7 -0.81 -7.32 15.35
CA LEU A 7 -1.31 -8.62 14.90
C LEU A 7 -1.59 -8.63 13.39
N ARG A 8 -2.22 -7.56 12.87
CA ARG A 8 -2.49 -7.41 11.45
C ARG A 8 -1.20 -7.37 10.63
N TRP A 9 -0.21 -6.58 11.04
CA TRP A 9 1.07 -6.48 10.35
C TRP A 9 1.85 -7.78 10.42
N SER A 10 1.83 -8.48 11.56
CA SER A 10 2.44 -9.82 11.68
C SER A 10 1.92 -10.79 10.60
N LYS A 11 0.60 -10.78 10.35
CA LYS A 11 -0.03 -11.58 9.29
C LYS A 11 0.30 -11.10 7.88
N ILE A 12 0.48 -9.80 7.69
CA ILE A 12 0.87 -9.23 6.39
C ILE A 12 2.33 -9.58 6.09
N ARG A 13 3.22 -9.43 7.07
CA ARG A 13 4.65 -9.66 6.90
C ARG A 13 4.97 -11.12 6.58
N SER A 14 4.19 -12.07 7.08
CA SER A 14 4.40 -13.50 6.83
C SER A 14 4.24 -13.87 5.35
N ARG A 15 3.57 -13.02 4.55
CA ARG A 15 3.46 -13.18 3.08
C ARG A 15 4.63 -12.57 2.31
N GLY A 16 5.50 -11.80 2.99
CA GLY A 16 6.67 -11.17 2.42
C GLY A 16 6.43 -9.80 1.77
N GLN A 17 7.53 -9.07 1.59
CA GLN A 17 7.54 -7.71 1.05
C GLN A 17 7.02 -7.64 -0.38
N LEU A 18 7.47 -8.54 -1.25
CA LEU A 18 7.10 -8.53 -2.67
C LEU A 18 5.60 -8.71 -2.85
N HIS A 19 4.97 -9.64 -2.11
CA HIS A 19 3.54 -9.86 -2.17
C HIS A 19 2.74 -8.62 -1.72
N TYR A 20 3.16 -7.98 -0.63
CA TYR A 20 2.53 -6.75 -0.16
C TYR A 20 2.68 -5.62 -1.18
N VAL A 21 3.89 -5.41 -1.71
CA VAL A 21 4.18 -4.34 -2.65
C VAL A 21 3.35 -4.50 -3.91
N LEU A 22 3.33 -5.69 -4.51
CA LEU A 22 2.52 -5.95 -5.70
C LEU A 22 1.03 -5.75 -5.45
N PHE A 23 0.50 -6.32 -4.36
CA PHE A 23 -0.92 -6.26 -4.06
C PHE A 23 -1.40 -4.83 -3.79
N MET A 24 -0.68 -4.08 -2.94
CA MET A 24 -1.04 -2.71 -2.60
C MET A 24 -0.85 -1.77 -3.80
N SER A 25 0.20 -1.98 -4.60
CA SER A 25 0.42 -1.16 -5.79
C SER A 25 -0.65 -1.39 -6.85
N LEU A 26 -1.07 -2.64 -7.02
CA LEU A 26 -2.17 -2.99 -7.92
C LEU A 26 -3.47 -2.33 -7.48
N ILE A 27 -3.82 -2.43 -6.19
CA ILE A 27 -5.02 -1.79 -5.64
C ILE A 27 -5.00 -0.29 -5.89
N ILE A 28 -3.90 0.39 -5.51
CA ILE A 28 -3.79 1.85 -5.67
C ILE A 28 -3.87 2.24 -7.14
N SER A 29 -3.16 1.53 -8.03
CA SER A 29 -3.17 1.85 -9.47
C SER A 29 -4.56 1.67 -10.08
N ILE A 30 -5.29 0.61 -9.69
CA ILE A 30 -6.69 0.40 -10.09
C ILE A 30 -7.59 1.51 -9.53
N SER A 31 -7.43 1.88 -8.26
CA SER A 31 -8.23 2.94 -7.63
C SER A 31 -8.02 4.30 -8.31
N VAL A 32 -6.77 4.66 -8.63
CA VAL A 32 -6.46 5.90 -9.35
C VAL A 32 -7.08 5.87 -10.75
N THR A 33 -6.91 4.76 -11.47
CA THR A 33 -7.46 4.60 -12.83
C THR A 33 -9.00 4.68 -12.80
N ALA A 34 -9.65 3.95 -11.90
CA ALA A 34 -11.10 3.97 -11.75
C ALA A 34 -11.61 5.37 -11.34
N GLY A 35 -10.96 6.04 -10.40
CA GLY A 35 -11.34 7.39 -9.98
C GLY A 35 -11.27 8.40 -11.13
N ARG A 36 -10.26 8.29 -11.99
CA ARG A 36 -10.15 9.14 -13.19
C ARG A 36 -11.21 8.84 -14.23
N LEU A 37 -11.47 7.56 -14.52
CA LEU A 37 -12.53 7.17 -15.44
C LEU A 37 -13.90 7.68 -14.97
N ILE A 38 -14.19 7.56 -13.67
CA ILE A 38 -15.42 8.12 -13.09
C ILE A 38 -15.46 9.64 -13.24
N SER A 39 -14.36 10.33 -12.92
CA SER A 39 -14.27 11.79 -13.06
C SER A 39 -14.44 12.27 -14.49
N GLN A 40 -14.01 11.49 -15.48
CA GLN A 40 -14.16 11.80 -16.90
C GLN A 40 -15.57 11.45 -17.40
N LEU A 41 -16.19 10.36 -16.94
CA LEU A 41 -17.60 10.05 -17.24
C LEU A 41 -18.56 11.12 -16.72
N LEU A 42 -18.21 11.77 -15.60
CA LEU A 42 -19.01 12.86 -15.04
C LEU A 42 -18.78 14.22 -15.72
N ASN A 43 -17.70 14.36 -16.50
CA ASN A 43 -17.41 15.57 -17.26
C ASN A 43 -17.65 15.27 -18.75
N ASP A 44 -18.74 15.76 -19.33
CA ASP A 44 -19.20 15.57 -20.73
C ASP A 44 -18.20 16.02 -21.83
N LYS A 45 -16.91 16.16 -21.54
CA LYS A 45 -15.87 16.61 -22.46
C LYS A 45 -15.39 15.54 -23.45
N TYR A 46 -15.74 14.27 -23.26
CA TYR A 46 -15.21 13.19 -24.09
C TYR A 46 -16.31 12.21 -24.51
N ASP A 47 -16.64 12.21 -25.80
CA ASP A 47 -17.64 11.31 -26.40
C ASP A 47 -17.14 9.86 -26.62
N SER A 48 -15.84 9.59 -26.42
CA SER A 48 -15.26 8.26 -26.70
C SER A 48 -14.22 7.83 -25.67
N LEU A 49 -14.38 6.61 -25.16
CA LEU A 49 -13.42 5.90 -24.28
C LEU A 49 -12.03 5.77 -24.90
N ALA A 50 -11.93 5.66 -26.23
CA ALA A 50 -10.64 5.52 -26.90
C ALA A 50 -9.81 6.82 -26.80
N LEU A 51 -10.47 7.98 -26.97
CA LEU A 51 -9.83 9.29 -26.82
C LEU A 51 -9.47 9.59 -25.36
N MET A 52 -10.27 9.11 -24.41
CA MET A 52 -9.96 9.19 -22.98
C MET A 52 -8.70 8.40 -22.62
N ILE A 53 -8.60 7.15 -23.11
CA ILE A 53 -7.45 6.28 -22.81
C ILE A 53 -6.19 6.84 -23.45
N ASP A 54 -6.24 7.25 -24.72
CA ASP A 54 -5.07 7.72 -25.45
C ASP A 54 -4.38 8.93 -24.79
N GLY A 55 -5.19 9.88 -24.26
CA GLY A 55 -4.67 11.03 -23.51
C GLY A 55 -4.08 10.70 -22.13
N GLU A 56 -4.40 9.54 -21.57
CA GLU A 56 -4.06 9.19 -20.17
C GLU A 56 -3.05 8.05 -20.05
N ILE A 57 -2.69 7.36 -21.14
CA ILE A 57 -1.75 6.22 -21.15
C ILE A 57 -0.45 6.55 -20.41
N THR A 58 0.16 7.70 -20.68
CA THR A 58 1.42 8.10 -20.03
C THR A 58 1.25 8.21 -18.51
N SER A 59 0.12 8.74 -18.04
CA SER A 59 -0.11 8.91 -16.62
C SER A 59 -0.47 7.60 -15.93
N ILE A 60 -1.19 6.70 -16.62
CA ILE A 60 -1.45 5.34 -16.15
C ILE A 60 -0.12 4.60 -15.99
N ILE A 61 0.73 4.56 -17.02
CA ILE A 61 2.06 3.93 -16.98
C ILE A 61 2.90 4.51 -15.84
N PHE A 62 2.92 5.84 -15.70
CA PHE A 62 3.66 6.49 -14.62
C PHE A 62 3.15 6.08 -13.24
N SER A 63 1.83 5.94 -13.05
CA SER A 63 1.26 5.46 -11.79
C SER A 63 1.68 4.02 -11.47
N PHE A 64 1.74 3.14 -12.46
CA PHE A 64 2.16 1.75 -12.26
C PHE A 64 3.66 1.62 -11.91
N ILE A 65 4.49 2.58 -12.32
CA ILE A 65 5.93 2.61 -12.01
C ILE A 65 6.20 3.26 -10.65
N ILE A 66 5.56 4.40 -10.36
CA ILE A 66 5.83 5.15 -9.13
C ILE A 66 5.13 4.55 -7.90
N THR A 67 3.94 3.98 -8.07
CA THR A 67 3.17 3.42 -6.94
C THR A 67 3.95 2.33 -6.19
N PRO A 68 4.59 1.35 -6.85
CA PRO A 68 5.46 0.38 -6.17
C PRO A 68 6.54 1.00 -5.31
N LEU A 69 7.18 2.08 -5.78
CA LEU A 69 8.22 2.78 -5.02
C LEU A 69 7.65 3.37 -3.72
N ILE A 70 6.50 4.03 -3.81
CA ILE A 70 5.81 4.59 -2.64
C ILE A 70 5.43 3.48 -1.66
N VAL A 71 4.87 2.37 -2.16
CA VAL A 71 4.45 1.24 -1.33
C VAL A 71 5.63 0.56 -0.64
N ILE A 72 6.81 0.51 -1.29
CA ILE A 72 8.05 0.03 -0.65
C ILE A 72 8.43 0.91 0.54
N VAL A 73 8.34 2.23 0.41
CA VAL A 73 8.61 3.15 1.53
C VAL A 73 7.65 2.88 2.69
N PHE A 74 6.36 2.71 2.40
CA PHE A 74 5.36 2.35 3.42
C PHE A 74 5.65 1.01 4.09
N TRP A 75 6.08 0.01 3.34
CA TRP A 75 6.50 -1.27 3.91
C TRP A 75 7.63 -1.10 4.91
N HIS A 76 8.69 -0.37 4.54
CA HIS A 76 9.82 -0.14 5.43
C HIS A 76 9.43 0.66 6.67
N TYR A 77 8.53 1.62 6.53
CA TYR A 77 8.01 2.38 7.67
C TYR A 77 7.28 1.48 8.67
N GLU A 78 6.31 0.68 8.22
CA GLU A 78 5.56 -0.23 9.10
C GLU A 78 6.45 -1.34 9.68
N GLU A 79 7.38 -1.88 8.90
CA GLU A 79 8.32 -2.90 9.40
C GLU A 79 9.24 -2.35 10.49
N THR A 80 9.67 -1.09 10.37
CA THR A 80 10.47 -0.42 11.41
C THR A 80 9.66 -0.25 12.70
N GLN A 81 8.41 0.17 12.58
CA GLN A 81 7.52 0.30 13.74
C GLN A 81 7.22 -1.05 14.40
N TYR A 82 7.02 -2.09 13.60
CA TYR A 82 6.79 -3.45 14.08
C TYR A 82 8.00 -4.00 14.85
N LYS A 83 9.23 -3.81 14.33
CA LYS A 83 10.46 -4.26 15.01
C LYS A 83 10.67 -3.56 16.35
N LYS A 84 10.40 -2.25 16.42
CA LYS A 84 10.46 -1.49 17.68
C LYS A 84 9.47 -2.04 18.71
N GLU A 85 8.22 -2.26 18.30
CA GLU A 85 7.18 -2.81 19.15
C GLU A 85 7.50 -4.25 19.61
N LEU A 86 8.03 -5.08 18.72
CA LEU A 86 8.43 -6.46 19.03
C LEU A 86 9.50 -6.47 20.14
N PHE A 87 10.50 -5.60 20.04
CA PHE A 87 11.57 -5.49 21.03
C PHE A 87 11.06 -5.08 22.41
N THR A 88 10.13 -4.11 22.48
CA THR A 88 9.50 -3.70 23.74
C THR A 88 8.76 -4.87 24.38
N ARG A 89 7.94 -5.59 23.59
CA ARG A 89 7.15 -6.73 24.07
C ARG A 89 8.00 -7.91 24.53
N THR A 90 9.13 -8.17 23.89
CA THR A 90 10.06 -9.22 24.36
C THR A 90 10.71 -8.83 25.67
N LYS A 91 11.12 -7.56 25.83
CA LYS A 91 11.74 -7.06 27.05
C LYS A 91 10.79 -7.08 28.26
N ASP A 92 9.51 -6.78 28.04
CA ASP A 92 8.51 -6.84 29.12
C ASP A 92 8.25 -8.29 29.57
N LYS A 93 8.23 -9.25 28.64
CA LYS A 93 8.08 -10.68 28.97
C LYS A 93 9.24 -11.26 29.76
N ASP A 94 10.45 -10.74 29.56
CA ASP A 94 11.62 -11.19 30.33
C ASP A 94 11.59 -10.65 31.77
N LYS A 95 11.09 -9.41 31.97
CA LYS A 95 10.91 -8.82 33.30
C LYS A 95 9.86 -9.55 34.14
N ASP A 96 8.79 -10.03 33.52
CA ASP A 96 7.73 -10.78 34.21
C ASP A 96 8.14 -12.20 34.61
N LYS A 97 9.27 -12.73 34.10
CA LYS A 97 9.81 -14.04 34.49
C LYS A 97 10.78 -13.98 35.67
N ASP A 98 11.31 -12.79 35.97
CA ASP A 98 12.30 -12.57 37.04
C ASP A 98 11.65 -12.12 38.37
N ASN A 99 10.32 -11.99 38.41
CA ASN A 99 9.49 -11.71 39.59
C ASN A 99 8.66 -12.94 39.97
#